data_AF-A0A2V7MB96-F1
#
_entry.id   AF-A0A2V7MB96-F1
#
_cell.length_a   1.000
_cell.length_b   1.000
_cell.length_c   1.000
_cell.angle_alpha   90.00
_cell.angle_beta   90.00
_cell.angle_gamma   90.00
#
_symmetry.space_group_name_H-M   'P 1'
#
loop_
_entity.id
_entity.type
_entity.pdbx_description
1 polymer ?
#
loop_
_entity_poly.entity_id
_entity_poly.type
_entity_poly.pdbx_seq_one_letter_code
_entity_poly.pdbx_strand_id
1 'polypeptide(L)'
;MRRGAWYRVIRATAREGVLEVNRQPVTVPRSFLQILPFRPTMWSVVTRLPNAQHPPASWGSTYGVCPSCSARAALGQGAERVVCPRCNGLFPVAWEDSGLCVFEARDAQRRAIS
;
A
#
# COMPACT_ATOMS: atom_id res chain seq x y z
N MET A 1 1.13 -0.91 13.01
CA MET A 1 0.94 -0.48 11.61
C MET A 1 1.66 -1.46 10.67
N ARG A 2 1.18 -1.66 9.44
CA ARG A 2 1.78 -2.60 8.46
C ARG A 2 2.31 -1.82 7.25
N ARG A 3 3.56 -2.09 6.84
CA ARG A 3 4.12 -1.60 5.57
C ARG A 3 3.23 -2.04 4.40
N GLY A 4 2.91 -1.11 3.51
CA GLY A 4 2.04 -1.32 2.34
C GLY A 4 0.53 -1.27 2.64
N ALA A 5 0.11 -1.06 3.90
CA ALA A 5 -1.31 -0.86 4.20
C ALA A 5 -1.70 0.62 4.09
N TRP A 6 -2.94 0.87 3.69
CA TRP A 6 -3.52 2.21 3.60
C TRP A 6 -4.28 2.56 4.88
N TYR A 7 -4.02 3.74 5.42
CA TYR A 7 -4.63 4.26 6.64
C TYR A 7 -5.24 5.63 6.38
N ARG A 8 -6.28 5.98 7.14
CA ARG A 8 -6.86 7.32 7.09
C ARG A 8 -5.85 8.30 7.69
N VAL A 9 -5.52 9.35 6.95
CA VAL A 9 -4.73 10.47 7.48
C VAL A 9 -5.66 11.36 8.31
N ILE A 10 -5.30 11.56 9.59
CA ILE A 10 -5.99 12.50 10.48
C ILE A 10 -5.39 13.90 10.29
N ARG A 11 -4.05 13.97 10.24
CA ARG A 11 -3.28 15.20 10.04
C ARG A 11 -1.98 14.87 9.32
N ALA A 12 -1.49 15.78 8.50
CA ALA A 12 -0.16 15.69 7.90
C ALA A 12 0.55 17.04 7.96
N THR A 13 1.86 17.01 8.20
CA THR A 13 2.76 18.16 8.12
C THR A 13 3.95 17.81 7.23
N ALA A 14 4.89 18.75 7.09
CA ALA A 14 6.14 18.49 6.40
C ALA A 14 7.02 17.42 7.09
N ARG A 15 6.89 17.21 8.41
CA ARG A 15 7.77 16.31 9.19
C ARG A 15 7.11 14.98 9.56
N GLU A 16 5.81 15.00 9.79
CA GLU A 16 5.08 13.85 10.33
C GLU A 16 3.67 13.73 9.76
N GLY A 17 3.14 12.52 9.78
CA GLY A 17 1.72 12.25 9.57
C GLY A 17 1.13 11.54 10.77
N VAL A 18 -0.12 11.89 11.12
CA VAL A 18 -0.93 11.20 12.11
C VAL A 18 -1.93 10.33 11.37
N LEU A 19 -1.80 9.01 11.53
CA LEU A 19 -2.65 8.01 10.90
C LEU A 19 -3.63 7.43 11.90
N GLU A 20 -4.85 7.12 11.46
CA GLU A 20 -5.76 6.27 12.24
C GLU A 20 -5.43 4.79 12.00
N VAL A 21 -4.89 4.12 13.02
CA VAL A 21 -4.52 2.70 12.99
C VAL A 21 -5.28 1.99 14.11
N ASN A 22 -6.13 1.02 13.78
CA ASN A 22 -6.96 0.31 14.77
C ASN A 22 -7.73 1.28 15.71
N ARG A 23 -8.31 2.35 15.13
CA ARG A 23 -9.00 3.43 15.85
C ARG A 23 -8.14 4.25 16.82
N GLN A 24 -6.82 4.15 16.73
CA GLN A 24 -5.88 4.93 17.54
C GLN A 24 -5.04 5.83 16.63
N PRO A 25 -4.74 7.08 17.05
CA PRO A 25 -3.82 7.94 16.33
C PRO A 25 -2.39 7.42 16.48
N VAL A 26 -1.68 7.29 15.37
CA VAL A 26 -0.27 6.87 15.31
C VAL A 26 0.52 7.89 14.50
N THR A 27 1.51 8.51 15.14
CA THR A 27 2.44 9.44 14.48
C THR A 27 3.57 8.68 13.81
N VAL A 28 3.85 9.01 12.54
CA VAL A 28 4.95 8.43 11.78
C VAL A 28 5.70 9.50 10.98
N PRO A 29 7.00 9.30 10.69
CA PRO A 29 7.77 10.21 9.85
C PRO A 29 7.13 10.41 8.47
N ARG A 30 7.12 11.66 7.98
CA ARG A 30 6.53 11.99 6.68
C ARG A 30 7.20 11.26 5.52
N SER A 31 8.48 10.93 5.64
CA SER A 31 9.27 10.16 4.66
C SER A 31 8.82 8.71 4.47
N PHE A 32 8.05 8.16 5.41
CA PHE A 32 7.52 6.79 5.31
C PHE A 32 6.12 6.74 4.68
N LEU A 33 5.57 7.88 4.27
CA LEU A 33 4.18 8.03 3.82
C LEU A 33 4.08 8.41 2.35
N GLN A 34 3.35 7.59 1.60
CA GLN A 34 2.65 8.04 0.41
C GLN A 34 1.23 8.44 0.84
N ILE A 35 0.78 9.63 0.45
CA ILE A 35 -0.55 10.15 0.79
C ILE A 35 -1.31 10.35 -0.51
N LEU A 36 -2.49 9.74 -0.62
CA LEU A 36 -3.38 9.85 -1.76
C LEU A 36 -4.72 10.44 -1.30
N PRO A 37 -5.43 11.18 -2.19
CA PRO A 37 -6.72 11.79 -1.86
C PRO A 37 -7.85 10.77 -1.77
N PHE A 38 -7.64 9.53 -2.25
CA PHE A 38 -8.59 8.43 -2.18
C PHE A 38 -7.92 7.17 -1.63
N ARG A 39 -8.73 6.24 -1.12
CA ARG A 39 -8.25 4.92 -0.72
C ARG A 39 -8.00 4.07 -1.97
N PRO A 40 -6.79 3.53 -2.17
CA PRO A 40 -6.53 2.63 -3.29
C PRO A 40 -7.35 1.34 -3.20
N THR A 41 -7.78 0.85 -4.35
CA THR A 41 -8.59 -0.37 -4.50
C THR A 41 -7.78 -1.55 -5.03
N MET A 42 -6.45 -1.42 -5.04
CA MET A 42 -5.49 -2.42 -5.52
C MET A 42 -4.66 -2.99 -4.36
N TRP A 43 -4.19 -4.23 -4.50
CA TRP A 43 -3.17 -4.78 -3.60
C TRP A 43 -1.89 -3.97 -3.70
N SER A 44 -1.35 -3.55 -2.56
CA SER A 44 0.00 -2.97 -2.51
C SER A 44 1.03 -4.08 -2.52
N VAL A 45 2.00 -3.98 -3.43
CA VAL A 45 3.14 -4.89 -3.53
C VAL A 45 4.24 -4.43 -2.57
N VAL A 46 4.71 -5.34 -1.72
CA VAL A 46 5.74 -5.04 -0.73
C VAL A 46 6.92 -5.99 -0.90
N THR A 47 8.10 -5.42 -1.11
CA THR A 47 9.36 -6.16 -1.11
C THR A 47 9.66 -6.67 0.30
N ARG A 48 9.92 -7.98 0.40
CA ARG A 48 10.41 -8.62 1.61
C ARG A 48 11.78 -8.06 1.98
N LEU A 49 11.99 -7.77 3.27
CA LEU A 49 13.33 -7.48 3.78
C LEU A 49 14.13 -8.80 3.90
N PRO A 50 15.42 -8.83 3.57
CA PRO A 50 16.24 -10.05 3.53
C PRO A 50 16.18 -10.92 4.81
N ASN A 51 15.96 -10.31 5.99
CA ASN A 51 15.91 -10.99 7.29
C ASN A 51 14.53 -10.92 7.98
N ALA A 52 13.46 -10.70 7.22
CA ALA A 52 12.12 -10.63 7.80
C ALA A 52 11.59 -12.03 8.16
N GLN A 53 11.29 -12.25 9.45
CA GLN A 53 10.62 -13.47 9.94
C GLN A 53 9.20 -13.62 9.39
N HIS A 54 8.54 -12.50 9.03
CA HIS A 54 7.21 -12.49 8.44
C HIS A 54 7.16 -11.60 7.20
N PRO A 55 6.42 -12.01 6.14
CA PRO A 55 5.63 -13.25 6.00
C PRO A 55 6.47 -14.55 5.86
N PRO A 56 5.89 -15.74 5.59
CA PRO A 56 6.66 -16.98 5.34
C PRO A 56 7.52 -16.92 4.08
N ALA A 57 8.72 -17.52 4.10
CA ALA A 57 9.66 -17.51 2.96
C ALA A 57 9.05 -18.08 1.67
N SER A 58 8.11 -19.02 1.80
CA SER A 58 7.38 -19.63 0.68
C SER A 58 6.58 -18.64 -0.18
N TRP A 59 6.34 -17.41 0.30
CA TRP A 59 5.63 -16.38 -0.48
C TRP A 59 6.53 -15.68 -1.51
N GLY A 60 7.84 -15.93 -1.49
CA GLY A 60 8.81 -15.32 -2.40
C GLY A 60 9.35 -13.96 -1.92
N SER A 61 9.89 -13.19 -2.86
CA SER A 61 10.55 -11.89 -2.64
C SER A 61 9.57 -10.73 -2.44
N THR A 62 8.32 -10.89 -2.84
CA THR A 62 7.26 -9.89 -2.68
C THR A 62 6.01 -10.51 -2.08
N TYR A 63 5.20 -9.67 -1.44
CA TYR A 63 3.87 -10.06 -0.96
C TYR A 63 2.90 -8.89 -1.10
N GLY A 64 1.61 -9.20 -1.01
CA GLY A 64 0.53 -8.24 -1.15
C GLY A 64 -0.03 -7.79 0.19
N VAL A 65 -0.51 -6.55 0.25
CA VAL A 65 -1.40 -6.07 1.32
C VAL A 65 -2.76 -5.69 0.74
N CYS A 66 -3.82 -6.30 1.28
CA CYS A 66 -5.18 -6.13 0.79
C CYS A 66 -5.66 -4.67 0.98
N PRO A 67 -6.25 -4.04 -0.06
CA PRO A 67 -6.73 -2.65 0.01
C PRO A 67 -7.91 -2.47 0.98
N SER A 68 -8.72 -3.52 1.16
CA SER A 68 -9.92 -3.48 1.99
C SER A 68 -9.60 -3.73 3.47
N CYS A 69 -8.92 -4.84 3.79
CA CYS A 69 -8.77 -5.31 5.18
C CYS A 69 -7.32 -5.35 5.70
N SER A 70 -6.34 -4.90 4.90
CA SER A 70 -4.90 -4.88 5.24
C SER A 70 -4.29 -6.25 5.58
N ALA A 71 -4.96 -7.35 5.23
CA ALA A 71 -4.39 -8.69 5.32
C ALA A 71 -3.21 -8.83 4.37
N ARG A 72 -2.19 -9.58 4.79
CA ARG A 72 -1.07 -9.94 3.92
C ARG A 72 -1.39 -11.26 3.22
N ALA A 73 -1.01 -11.38 1.96
CA ALA A 73 -1.12 -12.64 1.21
C ALA A 73 0.04 -12.77 0.21
N ALA A 74 0.35 -14.00 -0.20
CA ALA A 74 1.12 -14.22 -1.42
C ALA A 74 0.32 -13.71 -2.61
N LEU A 75 0.98 -13.03 -3.56
CA LEU A 75 0.33 -12.54 -4.78
C LEU A 75 0.38 -13.56 -5.91
N GLY A 76 1.33 -14.50 -5.89
CA GLY A 76 1.70 -15.25 -7.08
C GLY A 76 2.53 -14.40 -8.04
N GLN A 77 3.28 -15.04 -8.93
CA GLN A 77 4.11 -14.37 -9.93
C GLN A 77 3.21 -13.65 -10.95
N GLY A 78 3.32 -12.32 -11.06
CA GLY A 78 2.65 -11.54 -12.11
C GLY A 78 1.12 -11.58 -12.11
N ALA A 79 0.47 -12.02 -11.01
CA ALA A 79 -0.98 -12.15 -10.99
C ALA A 79 -1.67 -10.78 -11.11
N GLU A 80 -2.56 -10.61 -12.07
CA GLU A 80 -3.27 -9.34 -12.28
C GLU A 80 -4.28 -9.05 -11.16
N ARG A 81 -4.94 -10.09 -10.63
CA ARG A 81 -5.95 -9.99 -9.57
C ARG A 81 -5.78 -11.11 -8.56
N VAL A 82 -6.02 -10.81 -7.28
CA VAL A 82 -5.88 -11.76 -6.17
C VAL A 82 -7.08 -11.67 -5.24
N VAL A 83 -7.61 -12.84 -4.86
CA VAL A 83 -8.66 -12.97 -3.82
C VAL A 83 -8.01 -12.86 -2.45
N CYS A 84 -8.56 -11.98 -1.60
CA CYS A 84 -8.09 -11.87 -0.23
C CYS A 84 -8.53 -13.07 0.61
N PRO A 85 -7.62 -13.84 1.23
CA PRO A 85 -8.00 -14.98 2.06
C PRO A 85 -8.70 -14.58 3.37
N ARG A 86 -8.75 -13.29 3.70
CA ARG A 86 -9.40 -12.78 4.92
C ARG A 86 -10.79 -12.19 4.66
N CYS A 87 -10.93 -11.33 3.65
CA CYS A 87 -12.22 -10.67 3.37
C CYS A 87 -12.90 -11.18 2.09
N ASN A 88 -12.32 -12.16 1.41
CA ASN A 88 -12.82 -12.79 0.19
C ASN A 88 -13.02 -11.86 -1.02
N GLY A 89 -12.57 -10.60 -0.93
CA GLY A 89 -12.66 -9.67 -2.06
C GLY A 89 -11.58 -9.93 -3.13
N LEU A 90 -11.97 -9.81 -4.39
CA LEU A 90 -11.09 -9.93 -5.57
C LEU A 90 -10.63 -8.55 -6.02
N PHE A 91 -9.33 -8.26 -5.88
CA PHE A 91 -8.78 -6.95 -6.22
C PHE A 91 -7.64 -7.06 -7.22
N PRO A 92 -7.47 -6.05 -8.09
CA PRO A 92 -6.27 -5.93 -8.92
C PRO A 92 -5.00 -5.76 -8.08
N VAL A 93 -3.85 -6.15 -8.63
CA VAL A 93 -2.54 -6.02 -7.99
C VAL A 93 -1.79 -4.84 -8.58
N ALA A 94 -1.21 -3.99 -7.73
CA ALA A 94 -0.42 -2.83 -8.14
C ALA A 94 1.05 -3.21 -8.42
N TRP A 95 1.28 -4.08 -9.39
CA TRP A 95 2.58 -4.17 -10.06
C TRP A 95 2.96 -2.81 -10.66
N GLU A 96 4.23 -2.58 -10.98
CA GLU A 96 4.77 -1.26 -11.35
C GLU A 96 4.02 -0.57 -12.52
N ASP A 97 3.27 -1.32 -13.34
CA ASP A 97 2.39 -0.82 -14.42
C ASP A 97 0.93 -0.56 -14.03
N SER A 98 0.54 -0.81 -12.78
CA SER A 98 -0.85 -0.83 -12.35
C SER A 98 -1.20 0.42 -11.52
N GLY A 99 -1.59 1.46 -12.26
CA GLY A 99 -2.45 2.56 -11.80
C GLY A 99 -1.83 3.60 -10.86
N LEU A 100 -1.06 3.20 -9.84
CA LEU A 100 -0.51 4.13 -8.85
C LEU A 100 0.56 5.06 -9.45
N CYS A 101 1.42 4.56 -10.32
CA CYS A 101 2.35 5.37 -11.12
C CYS A 101 1.62 6.35 -12.06
N VAL A 102 0.44 5.98 -12.56
CA VAL A 102 -0.38 6.85 -13.44
C VAL A 102 -0.90 8.06 -12.67
N PHE A 103 -1.23 7.92 -11.38
CA PHE A 103 -1.69 9.05 -10.55
C PHE A 103 -0.54 10.00 -10.18
N GLU A 104 0.63 9.46 -9.82
CA GLU A 104 1.82 10.30 -9.56
C GLU A 104 2.26 11.06 -10.82
N ALA A 105 2.22 10.44 -12.00
CA ALA A 105 2.55 11.10 -13.27
C ALA A 105 1.55 12.18 -13.68
N ARG A 106 0.23 11.96 -13.46
CA ARG A 106 -0.81 12.96 -13.78
C ARG A 106 -0.74 14.20 -12.88
N ASP A 107 -0.39 14.04 -11.61
CA ASP A 107 -0.21 15.17 -10.68
C ASP A 107 1.09 15.94 -10.95
N ALA A 108 2.17 15.26 -11.35
CA ALA A 108 3.41 15.92 -11.77
C ALA A 108 3.20 16.76 -13.05
N GLN A 109 2.46 16.24 -14.03
CA GLN A 109 2.13 16.94 -15.27
C GLN A 109 1.29 18.20 -15.02
N ARG A 110 0.34 18.19 -14.06
CA ARG A 110 -0.46 19.39 -13.71
C ARG A 110 0.36 20.50 -13.07
N ARG A 111 1.40 20.17 -12.30
CA ARG A 111 2.27 21.16 -11.63
C ARG A 111 3.30 21.78 -12.57
N ALA A 112 3.61 21.14 -13.70
CA ALA A 112 4.55 21.65 -14.69
C ALA A 112 3.93 22.64 -15.70
N ILE A 113 2.60 22.82 -15.67
CA ILE A 113 1.83 23.64 -16.62
C ILE A 113 1.11 24.78 -15.86
N SER A 114 1.64 25.22 -14.72
CA SER A 114 1.12 26.35 -13.94
C SER A 114 2.27 27.25 -13.49
#